data_AF-A0A6G1B666-F1
#
_entry.id   AF-A0A6G1B666-F1
#
_cell.length_a   1.000
_cell.length_b   1.000
_cell.length_c   1.000
_cell.angle_alpha   90.00
_cell.angle_beta   90.00
_cell.angle_gamma   90.00
#
_symmetry.space_group_name_H-M   'P 1'
#
loop_
_entity.id
_entity.type
_entity.pdbx_description
1 polymer ?
#
loop_
_entity_poly.entity_id
_entity_poly.type
_entity_poly.pdbx_seq_one_letter_code
_entity_poly.pdbx_strand_id
1 'polypeptide(L)'
;MAAENHSTVTDFILRGLTNRPELQLPLFLLFLGIYLVTVIGNLGMFTLICLNAQLHTPMYYFLSNLSLVDLCYSSVITPKMLVNFVSEKSIISYAGCMSQLYFFLVFVIAECYMLTVMAYDRYVAICSPLLYNVIMSPQVCSLLVAVAYSMGFI
;
A
#
# COMPACT_ATOMS: atom_id res chain seq x y z
N MET A 1 -6.07 -47.32 12.31
CA MET A 1 -5.28 -46.09 12.10
C MET A 1 -5.67 -45.56 10.74
N ALA A 2 -6.48 -44.49 10.69
CA ALA A 2 -6.84 -43.85 9.43
C ALA A 2 -5.58 -43.17 8.87
N ALA A 3 -5.24 -43.46 7.62
CA ALA A 3 -4.16 -42.76 6.92
C ALA A 3 -4.55 -41.28 6.83
N GLU A 4 -3.77 -40.41 7.48
CA GLU A 4 -3.84 -38.97 7.21
C GLU A 4 -3.56 -38.75 5.73
N ASN A 5 -4.53 -38.24 5.00
CA ASN A 5 -4.30 -37.71 3.65
C ASN A 5 -3.49 -36.43 3.80
N HIS A 6 -2.16 -36.54 3.77
CA HIS A 6 -1.26 -35.39 3.60
C HIS A 6 -1.35 -34.86 2.17
N SER A 7 -2.50 -34.27 1.79
CA SER A 7 -2.56 -33.47 0.57
C SER A 7 -1.88 -32.14 0.84
N THR A 8 -0.61 -32.00 0.43
CA THR A 8 0.05 -30.70 0.37
C THR A 8 -0.66 -29.85 -0.69
N VAL A 9 -1.49 -28.89 -0.26
CA VAL A 9 -2.17 -27.94 -1.16
C VAL A 9 -1.12 -27.00 -1.75
N THR A 10 -0.65 -27.28 -2.96
CA THR A 10 0.41 -26.50 -3.63
C THR A 10 -0.13 -25.27 -4.35
N ASP A 11 -1.36 -25.35 -4.84
CA ASP A 11 -1.94 -24.37 -5.76
C ASP A 11 -3.32 -23.90 -5.30
N PHE A 12 -3.50 -22.58 -5.32
CA PHE A 12 -4.77 -21.93 -5.07
C PHE A 12 -5.34 -21.42 -6.40
N ILE A 13 -6.59 -21.76 -6.65
CA ILE A 13 -7.36 -21.16 -7.74
C ILE A 13 -8.00 -19.89 -7.16
N LEU A 14 -7.49 -18.72 -7.53
CA LEU A 14 -8.22 -17.49 -7.25
C LEU A 14 -9.47 -17.48 -8.14
N ARG A 15 -10.63 -17.83 -7.60
CA ARG A 15 -11.90 -17.53 -8.29
C ARG A 15 -11.93 -16.03 -8.53
N GLY A 16 -12.01 -15.62 -9.79
CA GLY A 16 -12.15 -14.22 -10.16
C GLY A 16 -13.37 -13.59 -9.47
N LEU A 17 -13.44 -12.26 -9.49
CA LEU A 17 -14.50 -11.50 -8.79
C LEU A 17 -15.92 -11.86 -9.29
N THR A 18 -16.03 -12.37 -10.51
CA THR A 18 -17.29 -12.81 -11.13
C THR A 18 -17.07 -14.02 -12.02
N ASN A 19 -18.07 -14.91 -12.06
CA ASN A 19 -18.11 -16.03 -13.02
C ASN A 19 -18.86 -15.65 -14.32
N ARG A 20 -19.40 -14.42 -14.41
CA ARG A 20 -20.12 -13.95 -15.60
C ARG A 20 -19.13 -13.30 -16.57
N PRO A 21 -18.91 -13.86 -17.77
CA PRO A 21 -17.92 -13.34 -18.73
C PRO A 21 -18.24 -11.91 -19.17
N GLU A 22 -19.53 -11.56 -19.24
CA GLU A 22 -20.00 -10.21 -19.60
C GLU A 22 -19.52 -9.11 -18.64
N LEU A 23 -19.31 -9.42 -17.37
CA LEU A 23 -18.84 -8.46 -16.37
C LEU A 23 -17.32 -8.41 -16.23
N GLN A 24 -16.58 -9.38 -16.77
CA GLN A 24 -15.11 -9.44 -16.62
C GLN A 24 -14.43 -8.26 -17.32
N LEU A 25 -14.85 -7.92 -18.54
CA LEU A 25 -14.27 -6.81 -19.30
C LEU A 25 -14.56 -5.43 -18.66
N PRO A 26 -15.80 -5.10 -18.25
CA PRO A 26 -16.08 -3.87 -17.49
C PRO A 26 -15.28 -3.76 -16.19
N LEU A 27 -15.18 -4.84 -15.41
CA LEU A 27 -14.41 -4.85 -14.17
C LEU A 27 -12.91 -4.66 -14.43
N PHE A 28 -12.36 -5.34 -15.44
CA PHE A 28 -10.97 -5.17 -15.84
C PHE A 28 -10.66 -3.70 -16.17
N LEU A 29 -11.48 -3.06 -17.00
CA LEU A 29 -11.29 -1.65 -17.36
C LEU A 29 -11.41 -0.73 -16.15
N LEU A 30 -12.37 -0.99 -15.25
CA LEU A 30 -12.55 -0.22 -14.02
C LEU A 30 -11.32 -0.32 -13.10
N PHE A 31 -10.87 -1.53 -12.78
CA PHE A 31 -9.71 -1.74 -11.91
C PHE A 31 -8.41 -1.25 -12.55
N LEU A 32 -8.28 -1.37 -13.87
CA LEU A 32 -7.13 -0.83 -14.60
C LEU A 32 -7.12 0.69 -14.52
N GLY A 33 -8.27 1.34 -14.71
CA GLY A 33 -8.40 2.79 -14.57
C GLY A 33 -8.02 3.27 -13.16
N ILE A 34 -8.56 2.62 -12.12
CA ILE A 34 -8.23 2.93 -10.73
C ILE A 34 -6.72 2.76 -10.50
N TYR A 35 -6.14 1.65 -10.91
CA TYR A 35 -4.71 1.38 -10.76
C TYR A 35 -3.84 2.45 -11.43
N LEU A 36 -4.14 2.82 -12.67
CA LEU A 36 -3.38 3.85 -13.39
C LEU A 36 -3.49 5.21 -12.70
N VAL A 37 -4.69 5.60 -12.25
CA VAL A 37 -4.89 6.86 -11.52
C VAL A 37 -4.09 6.84 -10.20
N THR A 38 -4.13 5.76 -9.44
CA THR A 38 -3.37 5.60 -8.19
C THR A 38 -1.86 5.67 -8.44
N VAL A 39 -1.36 5.00 -9.47
CA VAL A 39 0.07 4.98 -9.78
C VAL A 39 0.55 6.35 -10.25
N ILE A 40 -0.14 6.96 -11.21
CA ILE A 40 0.22 8.26 -11.76
C ILE A 40 0.11 9.34 -10.68
N GLY A 41 -0.95 9.31 -9.86
CA GLY A 41 -1.19 10.26 -8.79
C GLY A 41 -0.08 10.21 -7.73
N ASN A 42 0.20 9.03 -7.19
CA ASN A 42 1.21 8.90 -6.13
C ASN A 42 2.64 9.10 -6.62
N LEU A 43 2.98 8.64 -7.82
CA LEU A 43 4.28 8.92 -8.43
C LEU A 43 4.44 10.42 -8.75
N GLY A 44 3.36 11.05 -9.20
CA GLY A 44 3.29 12.51 -9.40
C GLY A 44 3.52 13.27 -8.10
N MET A 45 2.85 12.88 -7.01
CA MET A 45 3.03 13.51 -5.70
C MET A 45 4.46 13.33 -5.18
N PHE A 46 5.01 12.11 -5.27
CA PHE A 46 6.38 11.82 -4.88
C PHE A 46 7.39 12.69 -5.66
N THR A 47 7.28 12.73 -6.99
CA THR A 47 8.18 13.52 -7.84
C THR A 47 8.04 15.03 -7.60
N LEU A 48 6.81 15.54 -7.46
CA LEU A 48 6.58 16.96 -7.16
C LEU A 48 7.23 17.40 -5.85
N ILE A 49 7.18 16.57 -4.81
CA ILE A 49 7.79 16.86 -3.51
C ILE A 49 9.31 16.81 -3.59
N CYS A 50 9.87 15.82 -4.31
CA CYS A 50 11.33 15.71 -4.48
C CYS A 50 11.93 16.86 -5.31
N LEU A 51 11.18 17.39 -6.29
CA LEU A 51 11.67 18.45 -7.18
C LEU A 51 11.50 19.86 -6.61
N ASN A 52 10.55 20.07 -5.69
CA ASN A 52 10.27 21.39 -5.12
C ASN A 52 10.80 21.52 -3.70
N ALA A 53 11.94 22.19 -3.53
CA ALA A 53 12.53 22.47 -2.23
C ALA A 53 11.60 23.28 -1.29
N GLN A 54 10.67 24.08 -1.84
CA GLN A 54 9.67 24.81 -1.04
C GLN A 54 8.65 23.91 -0.35
N LEU A 55 8.50 22.66 -0.82
CA LEU A 55 7.63 21.65 -0.21
C LEU A 55 8.36 20.85 0.86
N HIS A 56 9.63 21.11 1.19
CA HIS A 56 10.37 20.37 2.22
C HIS A 56 9.95 20.74 3.66
N THR A 57 8.65 20.60 3.95
CA THR A 57 8.10 20.65 5.31
C THR A 57 7.86 19.22 5.81
N PRO A 58 7.81 18.99 7.14
CA PRO A 58 7.54 17.68 7.74
C PRO A 58 6.30 16.98 7.14
N MET A 59 5.21 17.72 6.94
CA MET A 59 3.97 17.18 6.37
C MET A 59 4.15 16.59 4.97
N TYR A 60 4.84 17.28 4.07
CA TYR A 60 5.09 16.78 2.72
C TYR A 60 6.12 15.65 2.70
N TYR A 61 7.06 15.62 3.64
CA TYR A 61 7.94 14.47 3.82
C TYR A 61 7.13 13.20 4.20
N PHE A 62 6.17 13.31 5.11
CA PHE A 62 5.25 12.20 5.42
C PHE A 62 4.37 11.84 4.21
N LEU A 63 3.87 12.82 3.47
CA LEU A 63 3.04 12.60 2.29
C LEU A 63 3.79 11.89 1.16
N SER A 64 5.07 12.21 0.97
CA SER A 64 5.95 11.50 0.01
C SER A 64 6.13 10.03 0.39
N ASN A 65 6.31 9.73 1.69
CA ASN A 65 6.38 8.36 2.17
C ASN A 65 5.03 7.63 2.05
N LEU A 66 3.92 8.29 2.37
CA LEU A 66 2.57 7.74 2.17
C LEU A 66 2.33 7.40 0.68
N SER A 67 2.76 8.27 -0.23
CA SER A 67 2.66 8.02 -1.67
C SER A 67 3.44 6.77 -2.09
N LEU A 68 4.62 6.51 -1.51
CA LEU A 68 5.38 5.28 -1.75
C LEU A 68 4.66 4.05 -1.19
N VAL A 69 4.11 4.13 0.02
CA VAL A 69 3.33 3.05 0.64
C VAL A 69 2.11 2.73 -0.22
N ASP A 70 1.38 3.72 -0.71
CA ASP A 70 0.20 3.55 -1.57
C ASP A 70 0.55 2.90 -2.92
N LEU A 71 1.69 3.27 -3.51
CA LEU A 71 2.19 2.62 -4.73
C LEU A 71 2.48 1.14 -4.49
N CYS A 72 3.15 0.81 -3.39
CA CYS A 72 3.44 -0.56 -3.03
C CYS A 72 2.16 -1.34 -2.73
N TYR A 73 1.28 -0.79 -1.89
CA TYR A 73 -0.01 -1.36 -1.50
C TYR A 73 -0.87 -1.71 -2.71
N SER A 74 -1.09 -0.74 -3.60
CA SER A 74 -1.89 -0.93 -4.81
C SER A 74 -1.29 -1.97 -5.77
N SER A 75 0.04 -2.12 -5.76
CA SER A 75 0.75 -3.06 -6.63
C SER A 75 0.83 -4.50 -6.10
N VAL A 76 0.46 -4.78 -4.84
CA VAL A 76 0.54 -6.15 -4.28
C VAL A 76 -0.49 -7.08 -4.92
N ILE A 77 -1.75 -6.65 -4.96
CA ILE A 77 -2.88 -7.50 -5.37
C ILE A 77 -3.38 -7.12 -6.77
N THR A 78 -3.50 -5.83 -7.05
CA THR A 78 -4.18 -5.31 -8.25
C THR A 78 -3.60 -5.85 -9.57
N PRO A 79 -2.27 -5.90 -9.78
CA PRO A 79 -1.72 -6.43 -11.03
C PRO A 79 -2.08 -7.90 -11.24
N LYS A 80 -2.01 -8.72 -10.18
CA LYS A 80 -2.38 -10.14 -10.26
C LYS A 80 -3.88 -10.32 -10.50
N MET A 81 -4.70 -9.48 -9.86
CA MET A 81 -6.14 -9.45 -10.09
C MET A 81 -6.50 -9.08 -11.53
N LEU A 82 -5.80 -8.09 -12.12
CA LEU A 82 -6.00 -7.69 -13.52
C LEU A 82 -5.64 -8.83 -14.49
N VAL A 83 -4.52 -9.52 -14.26
CA VAL A 83 -4.14 -10.71 -15.05
C VAL A 83 -5.19 -11.82 -14.94
N ASN A 84 -5.79 -12.00 -13.76
CA ASN A 84 -6.83 -13.01 -13.54
C ASN A 84 -8.14 -12.73 -14.29
N PHE A 85 -8.41 -11.49 -14.71
CA PHE A 85 -9.59 -11.20 -15.56
C PHE A 85 -9.37 -11.56 -17.04
N VAL A 86 -8.12 -11.59 -17.50
CA VAL A 86 -7.77 -11.87 -18.90
C VAL A 86 -7.37 -13.34 -19.10
N SER A 87 -6.91 -14.01 -18.05
CA SER A 87 -6.47 -15.41 -18.10
C SER A 87 -7.61 -16.38 -17.74
N GLU A 88 -7.80 -17.43 -18.55
CA GLU A 88 -8.74 -18.53 -18.26
C GLU A 88 -8.35 -19.37 -17.02
N LYS A 89 -7.09 -19.33 -16.58
CA LYS A 89 -6.58 -20.09 -15.43
C LYS A 89 -5.78 -19.18 -14.48
N SER A 90 -6.45 -18.68 -13.46
CA SER A 90 -5.89 -17.86 -12.37
C SER A 90 -5.24 -18.74 -11.28
N ILE A 91 -4.12 -19.38 -11.62
CA ILE A 91 -3.36 -20.18 -10.66
C ILE A 91 -2.36 -19.27 -9.93
N ILE A 92 -2.38 -19.31 -8.60
CA ILE A 92 -1.33 -18.77 -7.75
C ILE A 92 -0.83 -19.91 -6.86
N SER A 93 0.48 -19.95 -6.62
CA SER A 93 1.02 -20.86 -5.61
C SER A 93 0.57 -20.42 -4.22
N TYR A 94 0.47 -21.36 -3.28
CA TYR A 94 0.18 -21.03 -1.88
C TYR A 94 1.14 -19.96 -1.32
N ALA A 95 2.44 -20.13 -1.58
CA ALA A 95 3.47 -19.18 -1.16
C ALA A 95 3.26 -17.78 -1.77
N GLY A 96 2.82 -17.70 -3.04
CA GLY A 96 2.49 -16.44 -3.70
C GLY A 96 1.25 -15.75 -3.12
N CYS A 97 0.22 -16.52 -2.75
CA CYS A 97 -0.96 -15.96 -2.09
C CYS A 97 -0.64 -15.46 -0.67
N MET A 98 0.11 -16.23 0.10
CA MET A 98 0.52 -15.84 1.45
C MET A 98 1.47 -14.64 1.42
N SER A 99 2.37 -14.52 0.43
CA SER A 99 3.21 -13.33 0.29
C SER A 99 2.39 -12.09 -0.07
N GLN A 100 1.40 -12.20 -0.97
CA GLN A 100 0.49 -11.10 -1.26
C GLN A 100 -0.28 -10.64 -0.02
N LEU A 101 -0.83 -11.58 0.75
CA LEU A 101 -1.54 -11.25 1.98
C LEU A 101 -0.62 -10.58 3.00
N TYR A 102 0.59 -11.10 3.19
CA TYR A 102 1.58 -10.53 4.09
C TYR A 102 1.92 -9.09 3.72
N PHE A 103 2.32 -8.83 2.48
CA PHE A 103 2.65 -7.47 2.03
C PHE A 103 1.44 -6.53 2.07
N PHE A 104 0.25 -7.03 1.76
CA PHE A 104 -0.99 -6.25 1.88
C PHE A 104 -1.19 -5.76 3.31
N LEU A 105 -1.06 -6.64 4.31
CA LEU A 105 -1.20 -6.27 5.72
C LEU A 105 -0.11 -5.28 6.16
N VAL A 106 1.14 -5.54 5.78
CA VAL A 106 2.29 -4.66 6.09
C VAL A 106 2.02 -3.24 5.61
N PHE A 107 1.58 -3.07 4.36
CA PHE A 107 1.36 -1.75 3.79
C PHE A 107 0.12 -1.05 4.36
N VAL A 108 -0.98 -1.76 4.63
CA VAL A 108 -2.16 -1.15 5.30
C VAL A 108 -1.80 -0.62 6.68
N ILE A 109 -1.02 -1.39 7.44
CA ILE A 109 -0.57 -0.97 8.77
C ILE A 109 0.34 0.26 8.66
N ALA A 110 1.31 0.25 7.74
CA ALA A 110 2.18 1.39 7.49
C ALA A 110 1.40 2.65 7.06
N GLU A 111 0.40 2.51 6.19
CA GLU A 111 -0.50 3.59 5.75
C GLU A 111 -1.21 4.22 6.95
N CYS A 112 -1.79 3.40 7.82
CA CYS A 112 -2.49 3.84 9.03
C CYS A 112 -1.57 4.59 10.01
N TYR A 113 -0.34 4.11 10.22
CA TYR A 113 0.65 4.80 11.04
C TYR A 113 1.12 6.12 10.41
N MET A 114 1.31 6.17 9.09
CA MET A 114 1.65 7.41 8.39
C MET A 114 0.54 8.46 8.53
N LEU A 115 -0.72 8.07 8.35
CA LEU A 115 -1.86 8.97 8.57
C LEU A 115 -1.92 9.48 10.02
N THR A 116 -1.61 8.61 10.99
CA THR A 116 -1.55 8.97 12.41
C THR A 116 -0.43 9.99 12.67
N VAL A 117 0.75 9.78 12.10
CA VAL A 117 1.89 10.71 12.22
C VAL A 117 1.56 12.06 11.58
N MET A 118 0.87 12.08 10.43
CA MET A 118 0.41 13.32 9.79
C MET A 118 -0.64 14.06 10.65
N ALA A 119 -1.56 13.33 11.28
CA ALA A 119 -2.51 13.92 12.22
C ALA A 119 -1.80 14.51 13.44
N TYR A 120 -0.78 13.80 13.96
CA TYR A 120 0.05 14.28 15.06
C TYR A 120 0.85 15.53 14.69
N ASP A 121 1.41 15.60 13.48
CA ASP A 121 2.06 16.81 12.93
C ASP A 121 1.14 18.03 12.96
N ARG A 122 -0.07 17.89 12.42
CA ARG A 122 -1.06 18.98 12.43
C ARG A 122 -1.47 19.36 13.84
N TYR A 123 -1.62 18.38 14.74
CA TYR A 123 -1.92 18.64 16.14
C TYR A 123 -0.83 19.49 16.82
N VAL A 124 0.44 19.10 16.69
CA VAL A 124 1.56 19.85 17.31
C VAL A 124 1.68 21.25 16.70
N ALA A 125 1.48 21.40 15.39
CA ALA A 125 1.49 22.69 14.72
C ALA A 125 0.44 23.67 15.29
N ILE A 126 -0.74 23.16 15.65
CA ILE A 126 -1.86 23.97 16.18
C ILE A 126 -1.71 24.22 17.68
N CYS A 127 -1.45 23.15 18.45
CA CYS A 127 -1.47 23.21 19.91
C CYS A 127 -0.16 23.72 20.53
N SER A 128 0.95 23.68 19.80
CA SER A 128 2.27 24.07 20.32
C SER A 128 3.16 24.73 19.26
N PRO A 129 2.72 25.85 18.64
CA PRO A 129 3.41 26.45 17.49
C PRO A 129 4.85 26.89 17.81
N LEU A 130 5.11 27.39 19.02
CA LEU A 130 6.45 27.84 19.43
C LEU A 130 7.46 26.69 19.58
N LEU A 131 6.99 25.48 19.88
CA LEU A 131 7.82 24.28 20.07
C LEU A 131 7.82 23.36 18.85
N TYR A 132 7.03 23.66 17.82
CA TYR A 132 6.83 22.80 16.65
C TYR A 132 8.15 22.38 15.99
N ASN A 133 9.08 23.32 15.75
CA ASN A 133 10.35 22.99 15.09
C ASN A 133 11.27 22.10 15.94
N VAL A 134 11.10 22.10 17.26
CA VAL A 134 11.87 21.24 18.17
C VAL A 134 11.25 19.84 18.20
N ILE A 135 9.92 19.77 18.31
CA ILE A 135 9.17 18.51 18.38
C ILE A 135 9.18 17.78 17.03
N MET A 136 8.92 18.49 15.93
CA MET A 136 8.94 18.00 14.55
C MET A 136 10.25 18.35 13.85
N SER A 137 11.36 18.08 14.51
CA SER A 137 12.68 18.18 13.88
C SER A 137 12.86 17.11 12.78
N PRO A 138 13.73 17.32 11.78
CA PRO A 138 13.95 16.33 10.72
C PRO A 138 14.36 14.93 11.22
N GLN A 139 15.13 14.87 12.31
CA GLN A 139 15.53 13.61 12.94
C GLN A 139 14.33 12.85 13.53
N VAL A 140 13.44 13.56 14.23
CA VAL A 140 12.21 12.98 14.77
C VAL A 140 11.28 12.56 13.64
N CYS A 141 11.14 13.35 12.58
CA CYS A 141 10.32 12.98 11.42
C CYS A 141 10.84 11.69 10.76
N SER A 142 12.16 11.56 10.57
CA SER A 142 12.77 10.34 10.03
C SER A 142 12.56 9.13 10.95
N LEU A 143 12.65 9.32 12.27
CA LEU A 143 12.36 8.28 13.25
C LEU A 143 10.88 7.84 13.20
N LEU A 144 9.94 8.79 13.15
CA LEU A 144 8.51 8.50 13.06
C LEU A 144 8.17 7.70 11.80
N VAL A 145 8.78 8.07 10.67
CA VAL A 145 8.69 7.30 9.41
C VAL A 145 9.24 5.89 9.59
N ALA A 146 10.44 5.74 10.16
CA ALA A 146 11.06 4.44 10.38
C ALA A 146 10.20 3.53 11.29
N VAL A 147 9.59 4.11 12.33
CA VAL A 147 8.64 3.40 13.21
C VAL A 147 7.38 2.99 12.46
N ALA A 148 6.80 3.88 11.64
CA ALA A 148 5.61 3.55 10.85
C ALA A 148 5.86 2.37 9.89
N TYR A 149 7.02 2.34 9.23
CA TYR A 149 7.40 1.20 8.40
C TYR A 149 7.67 -0.06 9.22
N SER A 150 8.42 0.03 10.33
CA SER A 150 8.77 -1.14 11.13
C SER A 150 7.54 -1.79 11.77
N MET A 151 6.56 -1.00 12.23
CA MET A 151 5.30 -1.51 12.75
C MET A 151 4.50 -2.29 11.71
N GLY A 152 4.65 -1.99 10.41
CA GLY A 152 4.05 -2.80 9.36
C GLY A 152 4.66 -4.21 9.27
N PHE A 153 5.93 -4.39 9.65
CA PHE A 153 6.62 -5.68 9.57
C PHE A 153 6.41 -6.59 10.79
N ILE A 154 5.94 -6.04 11.92
CA ILE A 154 5.72 -6.72 13.21
C ILE A 154 4.34 -7.38 13.22
#